data_AF-A0A349H8T9-F1
#
_entry.id   AF-A0A349H8T9-F1
#
_cell.length_a   1.000
_cell.length_b   1.000
_cell.length_c   1.000
_cell.angle_alpha   90.00
_cell.angle_beta   90.00
_cell.angle_gamma   90.00
#
_symmetry.space_group_name_H-M   'P 1'
#
loop_
_entity.id
_entity.type
_entity.pdbx_description
1 polymer ?
#
loop_
_entity_poly.entity_id
_entity_poly.type
_entity_poly.pdbx_seq_one_letter_code
_entity_poly.pdbx_strand_id
1 'polypeptide(L)'
;FPFSANGRAKAMEAASGMVKMLAHAETDTLLGCHIIGPFASELVQEAVLAMDFRASSEDLARTIHGHPSLYEAIHEAALSVHGRALHKINT
;
A
#
# COMPACT_ATOMS: atom_id res chain seq x y z
N PHE A 1 -4.03 4.09 -1.59
CA PHE A 1 -4.96 3.90 -0.48
C PHE A 1 -4.83 5.01 0.56
N PRO A 2 -5.92 5.67 0.98
CA PRO A 2 -5.87 6.75 1.96
C PRO A 2 -5.77 6.22 3.41
N PHE A 3 -4.97 6.86 4.26
CA PHE A 3 -4.87 6.48 5.68
C PHE A 3 -6.17 6.73 6.46
N SER A 4 -7.06 7.60 5.95
CA SER A 4 -8.41 7.80 6.49
C SER A 4 -9.30 6.55 6.39
N ALA A 5 -8.90 5.53 5.62
CA ALA A 5 -9.55 4.22 5.57
C ALA A 5 -8.79 3.13 6.35
N ASN A 6 -7.61 3.43 6.92
CA ASN A 6 -6.83 2.48 7.71
C ASN A 6 -7.19 2.54 9.21
N GLY A 7 -7.58 1.40 9.80
CA GLY A 7 -8.00 1.32 11.20
C GLY A 7 -6.90 1.69 12.20
N ARG A 8 -5.66 1.27 11.96
CA ARG A 8 -4.50 1.59 12.82
C ARG A 8 -4.21 3.08 12.83
N ALA A 9 -4.21 3.74 11.67
CA ALA A 9 -3.99 5.17 11.54
C ALA A 9 -5.06 5.99 12.26
N LYS A 10 -6.33 5.55 12.20
CA LYS A 10 -7.42 6.15 13.00
C LYS A 10 -7.19 6.00 14.50
N ALA A 11 -6.82 4.80 14.96
CA ALA A 11 -6.55 4.55 16.38
C ALA A 11 -5.37 5.37 16.92
N MET A 12 -4.46 5.81 16.05
CA MET A 12 -3.33 6.67 16.38
C MET A 12 -3.62 8.17 16.21
N GLU A 13 -4.85 8.54 15.84
CA GLU A 13 -5.23 9.92 15.49
C GLU A 13 -4.34 10.56 14.40
N ALA A 14 -3.77 9.72 13.51
CA ALA A 14 -2.79 10.10 12.49
C ALA A 14 -3.23 9.65 11.09
N ALA A 15 -4.49 9.90 10.73
CA ALA A 15 -5.13 9.34 9.53
C ALA A 15 -5.02 10.22 8.26
N SER A 16 -4.14 11.22 8.26
CA SER A 16 -3.91 12.07 7.09
C SER A 16 -2.92 11.44 6.12
N GLY A 17 -3.13 11.66 4.82
CA GLY A 17 -2.26 11.19 3.74
C GLY A 17 -2.70 9.87 3.09
N MET A 18 -1.79 9.28 2.32
CA MET A 18 -2.05 8.10 1.50
C MET A 18 -0.78 7.36 1.08
N VAL A 19 -0.96 6.10 0.69
CA VAL A 19 0.01 5.29 -0.08
C VAL A 19 -0.42 5.30 -1.55
N LYS A 20 0.49 5.57 -2.48
CA LYS A 20 0.27 5.48 -3.94
C LYS A 20 1.27 4.48 -4.52
N MET A 21 0.75 3.45 -5.18
CA MET A 21 1.55 2.44 -5.86
C MET A 21 1.42 2.60 -7.38
N LEU A 22 2.52 2.40 -8.10
CA LEU A 22 2.58 2.40 -9.56
C LEU A 22 3.14 1.05 -10.01
N ALA A 23 2.45 0.39 -10.94
CA ALA A 23 2.91 -0.84 -11.55
C ALA A 23 2.79 -0.75 -13.07
N HIS A 24 3.60 -1.54 -13.77
CA HIS A 24 3.56 -1.62 -15.22
C HIS A 24 2.25 -2.29 -15.67
N ALA A 25 1.54 -1.68 -16.62
CA ALA A 25 0.18 -2.09 -16.97
C ALA A 25 0.06 -3.53 -17.51
N GLU A 26 1.09 -4.02 -18.21
CA GLU A 26 1.07 -5.35 -18.84
C GLU A 26 1.74 -6.43 -18.00
N THR A 27 2.80 -6.09 -17.26
CA THR A 27 3.65 -7.06 -16.55
C THR A 27 3.43 -7.04 -15.04
N ASP A 28 2.64 -6.09 -14.55
CA ASP A 28 2.38 -5.81 -13.14
C ASP A 28 3.62 -5.54 -12.29
N THR A 29 4.80 -5.39 -12.90
CA THR A 29 6.05 -5.07 -12.21
C THR A 29 5.90 -3.78 -11.43
N LEU A 30 6.24 -3.80 -10.14
CA LEU A 30 6.22 -2.61 -9.28
C LEU A 30 7.25 -1.58 -9.77
N LEU A 31 6.77 -0.39 -10.14
CA LEU A 31 7.60 0.70 -10.66
C LEU A 31 7.90 1.76 -9.60
N GLY A 32 7.07 1.86 -8.56
CA GLY A 32 7.30 2.78 -7.47
C GLY A 32 6.19 2.83 -6.44
N CYS A 33 6.53 3.32 -5.25
CA CYS A 33 5.62 3.57 -4.15
C CYS A 33 5.90 4.96 -3.56
N HIS A 34 4.85 5.76 -3.37
CA HIS A 34 4.93 7.10 -2.78
C HIS A 34 4.01 7.15 -1.57
N ILE A 35 4.54 7.61 -0.43
CA ILE A 35 3.81 7.58 0.84
C ILE A 35 3.85 8.97 1.47
N ILE A 36 2.68 9.46 1.86
CA ILE A 36 2.51 10.64 2.72
C ILE A 36 1.68 10.17 3.90
N GLY A 37 2.17 10.30 5.13
CA GLY A 37 1.45 9.86 6.33
C GLY A 37 2.37 9.35 7.43
N PRO A 38 1.81 8.71 8.48
CA PRO A 38 2.57 8.24 9.62
C PRO A 38 3.55 7.13 9.22
N PHE A 39 4.78 7.19 9.76
CA PHE A 39 5.83 6.18 9.55
C PHE A 39 6.17 5.90 8.07
N ALA A 40 6.09 6.93 7.21
CA ALA A 40 6.35 6.78 5.77
C ALA A 40 7.76 6.23 5.46
N SER A 41 8.76 6.61 6.26
CA SER A 41 10.15 6.13 6.16
C SER A 41 10.28 4.62 6.41
N GLU A 42 9.44 4.07 7.28
CA GLU A 42 9.42 2.66 7.63
C GLU A 42 8.63 1.86 6.60
N LEU A 43 7.46 2.36 6.22
CA LEU A 43 6.57 1.70 5.26
C LEU A 43 7.20 1.61 3.86
N VAL A 44 7.91 2.64 3.41
CA VAL A 44 8.52 2.65 2.07
C VAL A 44 9.57 1.54 1.91
N GLN A 45 10.18 1.08 3.00
CA GLN A 45 11.23 0.06 2.95
C GLN A 45 10.72 -1.29 2.44
N GLU A 46 9.45 -1.63 2.68
CA GLU A 46 8.82 -2.82 2.10
C GLU A 46 8.77 -2.72 0.57
N ALA A 47 8.34 -1.57 0.04
CA ALA A 47 8.29 -1.35 -1.40
C ALA A 47 9.68 -1.35 -2.03
N VAL A 48 10.69 -0.79 -1.36
CA VAL A 48 12.10 -0.84 -1.80
C VAL A 48 12.56 -2.29 -1.93
N LEU A 49 12.33 -3.12 -0.90
CA LEU A 49 12.69 -4.53 -0.93
C LEU A 49 11.95 -5.27 -2.06
N ALA A 50 10.65 -5.04 -2.20
CA ALA A 50 9.85 -5.63 -3.27
C ALA A 50 10.38 -5.27 -4.67
N MET A 51 10.78 -4.01 -4.87
CA MET A 51 11.37 -3.54 -6.13
C MET A 51 12.74 -4.17 -6.43
N ASP A 52 13.59 -4.37 -5.41
CA ASP A 52 14.89 -5.06 -5.57
C ASP A 52 14.70 -6.50 -6.06
N PHE A 53 13.63 -7.17 -5.62
CA PHE A 53 13.26 -8.51 -6.10
C PHE A 53 12.40 -8.52 -7.37
N ARG A 54 12.17 -7.35 -7.99
CA ARG A 54 11.32 -7.18 -9.18
C ARG A 54 9.90 -7.73 -8.98
N ALA A 55 9.38 -7.61 -7.77
CA ALA A 55 8.04 -8.05 -7.43
C ALA A 55 6.97 -7.29 -8.22
N SER A 56 5.81 -7.92 -8.36
CA SER A 56 4.60 -7.32 -8.91
C SER A 56 3.79 -6.59 -7.84
N SER A 57 2.82 -5.76 -8.24
CA SER A 57 1.85 -5.23 -7.27
C SER A 57 1.00 -6.36 -6.67
N GLU A 58 0.68 -7.40 -7.44
CA GLU A 58 -0.02 -8.58 -6.96
C GLU A 58 0.75 -9.34 -5.85
N ASP A 59 2.08 -9.37 -5.87
CA ASP A 59 2.87 -10.01 -4.81
C ASP A 59 2.68 -9.30 -3.45
N LEU A 60 2.67 -7.97 -3.45
CA LEU A 60 2.34 -7.16 -2.26
C LEU A 60 0.87 -7.31 -1.87
N ALA A 61 -0.04 -7.41 -2.84
CA ALA A 61 -1.46 -7.67 -2.58
C ALA A 61 -1.70 -9.06 -1.97
N ARG A 62 -0.88 -10.06 -2.30
CA ARG A 62 -0.98 -11.43 -1.74
C ARG A 62 -0.26 -11.62 -0.42
N THR A 63 0.67 -10.74 -0.10
CA THR A 63 1.34 -10.73 1.20
C THR A 63 0.34 -10.47 2.31
N ILE A 64 0.32 -11.34 3.32
CA ILE A 64 -0.52 -11.17 4.51
C ILE A 64 0.12 -10.13 5.43
N HIS A 65 -0.51 -8.98 5.53
CA HIS A 65 -0.10 -7.91 6.43
C HIS A 65 -0.80 -8.05 7.77
N GLY A 66 -0.10 -7.72 8.86
CA GLY A 66 -0.68 -7.80 10.20
C GLY A 66 -1.85 -6.82 10.38
N HIS A 67 -2.92 -7.25 11.05
CA HIS A 67 -4.07 -6.42 11.40
C HIS A 67 -4.21 -6.25 12.93
N PRO A 68 -4.41 -5.03 13.45
CA PRO A 68 -4.35 -3.74 12.75
C PRO A 68 -2.91 -3.21 12.65
N SER A 69 -2.46 -2.84 11.44
CA SER A 69 -1.17 -2.18 11.21
C SER A 69 -1.25 -1.10 10.12
N LEU A 70 -0.22 -0.23 10.06
CA LEU A 70 -0.11 0.74 8.97
C LEU A 70 0.28 0.08 7.64
N TYR A 71 0.94 -1.09 7.68
CA TYR A 71 1.34 -1.81 6.47
C TYR A 71 0.15 -2.35 5.67
N GLU A 72 -1.03 -2.49 6.29
CA GLU A 72 -2.27 -2.78 5.54
C GLU A 72 -2.58 -1.70 4.48
N ALA A 73 -2.07 -0.48 4.63
CA ALA A 73 -2.18 0.54 3.59
C ALA A 73 -1.33 0.24 2.34
N ILE A 74 -0.21 -0.51 2.47
CA ILE A 74 0.58 -1.03 1.35
C ILE A 74 -0.23 -2.11 0.62
N HIS A 75 -0.75 -3.10 1.36
CA HIS A 75 -1.64 -4.14 0.86
C HIS A 75 -2.81 -3.58 0.04
N GLU A 76 -3.55 -2.63 0.61
CA GLU A 76 -4.70 -2.01 -0.05
C GLU A 76 -4.30 -1.11 -1.22
N ALA A 77 -3.13 -0.47 -1.17
CA ALA A 77 -2.62 0.29 -2.29
C ALA A 77 -2.24 -0.62 -3.46
N ALA A 78 -1.69 -1.80 -3.18
CA ALA A 78 -1.40 -2.83 -4.16
C ALA A 78 -2.69 -3.38 -4.80
N LEU A 79 -3.69 -3.76 -4.00
CA LEU A 79 -5.01 -4.15 -4.52
C LEU A 79 -5.67 -3.04 -5.34
N SER A 80 -5.47 -1.78 -4.95
CA SER A 80 -6.01 -0.62 -5.67
C SER A 80 -5.39 -0.42 -7.05
N VAL A 81 -4.21 -0.98 -7.37
CA VAL A 81 -3.65 -0.92 -8.74
C VAL A 81 -4.63 -1.54 -9.73
N HIS A 82 -5.31 -2.60 -9.31
CA HIS A 82 -6.28 -3.35 -10.12
C HIS A 82 -7.74 -3.05 -9.76
N GLY A 83 -8.02 -1.97 -9.02
CA GLY A 83 -9.38 -1.61 -8.61
C GLY A 83 -10.06 -2.64 -7.70
N ARG A 84 -9.27 -3.36 -6.89
CA ARG A 84 -9.74 -4.43 -5.98
C ARG A 84 -9.53 -4.11 -4.49
N ALA A 85 -9.31 -2.84 -4.14
CA ALA A 85 -9.18 -2.45 -2.73
C ALA A 85 -10.48 -2.79 -1.97
N LEU A 86 -10.36 -3.27 -0.74
CA LEU A 86 -11.50 -3.74 0.05
C LEU A 86 -12.07 -2.61 0.92
N HIS A 87 -11.21 -1.74 1.43
CA HIS A 87 -11.58 -0.72 2.42
C HIS A 87 -11.75 0.68 1.83
N LYS A 88 -11.81 0.82 0.50
CA LYS A 88 -12.24 2.05 -0.19
C LYS A 88 -13.12 1.71 -1.39
N ILE A 89 -13.91 2.68 -1.85
CA ILE A 89 -14.64 2.54 -3.11
C ILE A 89 -13.62 2.48 -4.26
N ASN A 90 -13.79 1.51 -5.16
CA ASN A 90 -13.05 1.43 -6.41
C ASN A 90 -13.79 2.27 -7.45
N THR A 91 -13.16 3.36 -7.89
CA THR A 91 -13.62 4.31 -8.90
C THR A 91 -12.60 4.39 -10.02
#